data_AF-A0A3S3HX06-F1
#
_entry.id   AF-A0A3S3HX06-F1
#
_cell.length_a   1.000
_cell.length_b   1.000
_cell.length_c   1.000
_cell.angle_alpha   90.00
_cell.angle_beta   90.00
_cell.angle_gamma   90.00
#
_symmetry.space_group_name_H-M   'P 1'
#
loop_
_entity.id
_entity.type
_entity.pdbx_description
1 polymer ?
#
loop_
_entity_poly.entity_id
_entity_poly.type
_entity_poly.pdbx_seq_one_letter_code
_entity_poly.pdbx_strand_id
1 'polypeptide(L)'
;MFFIDCWSVGLDDIPRKQITPERILTILQREGRFSNFEATANRAITAIVNSNLVETYRPASLKGSDGYPWTYVRLTEAGLRVIGAGAPRPDHK
;
A
#
# COMPACT_ATOMS: atom_id res chain seq x y z
N MET A 1 -1.63 -8.46 25.89
CA MET A 1 -0.57 -7.75 25.15
C MET A 1 -1.27 -6.95 24.05
N PHE A 2 -1.42 -5.65 24.21
CA PHE A 2 -1.95 -4.78 23.16
C PHE A 2 -0.81 -4.49 22.20
N PHE A 3 -0.84 -5.07 20.99
CA PHE A 3 0.02 -4.60 19.91
C PHE A 3 -0.51 -3.23 19.51
N ILE A 4 0.28 -2.18 19.73
CA ILE A 4 -0.05 -0.87 19.17
C ILE A 4 0.15 -1.02 17.66
N ASP A 5 -0.96 -1.12 16.95
CA ASP A 5 -1.04 -1.25 15.51
C ASP A 5 -0.79 0.08 14.79
N CYS A 6 0.15 0.88 15.29
CA CYS A 6 0.34 2.26 14.83
C CYS A 6 0.92 2.34 13.41
N TRP A 7 1.37 1.22 12.85
CA TRP A 7 2.02 1.13 11.55
C TRP A 7 1.48 0.01 10.64
N SER A 8 0.31 -0.57 10.94
CA SER A 8 -0.36 -1.45 9.96
C SER A 8 -1.49 -0.70 9.26
N VAL A 9 -1.70 -1.08 8.01
CA VAL A 9 -2.91 -0.75 7.25
C VAL A 9 -3.72 -2.02 6.93
N GLY A 10 -3.39 -3.12 7.60
CA GLY A 10 -4.03 -4.43 7.47
C GLY A 10 -3.42 -5.32 6.38
N LEU A 11 -2.20 -5.04 5.90
CA LEU A 11 -1.55 -5.87 4.88
C LEU A 11 -0.82 -7.09 5.47
N ASP A 12 -0.36 -7.00 6.71
CA ASP A 12 0.22 -8.10 7.48
C ASP A 12 -0.85 -9.00 8.12
N ASP A 13 -2.04 -8.46 8.37
CA ASP A 13 -3.23 -9.21 8.84
C ASP A 13 -3.83 -10.15 7.79
N ILE A 14 -3.44 -10.04 6.51
CA ILE A 14 -3.96 -10.91 5.46
C ILE A 14 -3.46 -12.34 5.72
N PRO A 15 -4.35 -13.33 5.93
CA PRO A 15 -3.93 -14.71 6.11
C PRO A 15 -3.13 -15.18 4.90
N ARG A 16 -1.98 -15.82 5.11
CA ARG A 16 -1.05 -16.22 4.02
C ARG A 16 -1.72 -16.92 2.84
N LYS A 17 -2.74 -17.73 3.10
CA LYS A 17 -3.51 -18.47 2.08
C LYS A 17 -4.46 -17.62 1.24
N GLN A 18 -4.70 -16.38 1.65
CA GLN A 18 -5.63 -15.44 1.03
C GLN A 18 -4.91 -14.17 0.53
N ILE A 19 -3.57 -14.20 0.48
CA ILE A 19 -2.77 -13.13 -0.09
C ILE A 19 -2.92 -13.23 -1.61
N THR A 20 -3.65 -12.28 -2.19
CA THR A 20 -3.80 -12.15 -3.64
C THR A 20 -3.49 -10.70 -4.06
N PRO A 21 -3.03 -10.49 -5.30
CA PRO A 21 -2.77 -9.15 -5.83
C PRO A 21 -3.94 -8.19 -5.67
N GLU A 22 -5.17 -8.65 -5.96
CA GLU A 22 -6.39 -7.85 -5.92
C GLU A 22 -6.65 -7.30 -4.51
N ARG A 23 -6.42 -8.14 -3.50
CA ARG A 23 -6.69 -7.79 -2.11
C ARG A 23 -5.65 -6.80 -1.57
N ILE A 24 -4.38 -6.99 -1.93
CA ILE A 24 -3.31 -6.02 -1.64
C ILE A 24 -3.63 -4.68 -2.30
N LEU A 25 -3.94 -4.69 -3.60
CA LEU A 25 -4.26 -3.48 -4.37
C LEU A 25 -5.48 -2.75 -3.82
N THR A 26 -6.50 -3.47 -3.36
CA THR A 26 -7.68 -2.88 -2.73
C THR A 26 -7.33 -2.12 -1.44
N ILE A 27 -6.47 -2.70 -0.59
CA ILE A 27 -6.01 -2.05 0.64
C ILE A 27 -5.13 -0.84 0.31
N LEU A 28 -4.18 -1.00 -0.62
CA LEU A 28 -3.32 0.10 -1.07
C LEU A 28 -4.12 1.25 -1.70
N GLN A 29 -5.19 0.96 -2.42
CA GLN A 29 -6.08 1.99 -2.97
C GLN A 29 -6.86 2.74 -1.88
N ARG A 30 -7.28 2.03 -0.82
CA ARG A 30 -8.03 2.62 0.28
C ARG A 30 -7.13 3.52 1.14
N GLU A 31 -5.91 3.07 1.41
CA GLU A 31 -5.02 3.65 2.42
C GLU A 31 -3.99 4.60 1.82
N GLY A 32 -3.60 4.39 0.56
CA GLY A 32 -2.62 5.21 -0.16
C GLY A 32 -1.18 5.08 0.37
N ARG A 33 -0.93 4.16 1.30
CA ARG A 33 0.38 3.92 1.92
C ARG A 33 0.44 2.53 2.55
N PHE A 34 1.65 2.09 2.84
CA PHE A 34 1.94 0.91 3.67
C PHE A 34 3.21 1.16 4.48
N SER A 35 3.43 0.43 5.57
CA SER A 35 4.69 0.54 6.32
C SER A 35 5.76 -0.41 5.79
N ASN A 36 7.01 0.02 5.88
CA ASN A 36 8.15 -0.83 5.51
C ASN A 36 8.25 -2.11 6.38
N PHE A 37 7.64 -2.11 7.56
CA PHE A 37 7.53 -3.28 8.42
C PHE A 37 6.55 -4.31 7.83
N GLU A 38 5.38 -3.90 7.36
CA GLU A 38 4.41 -4.77 6.68
C GLU A 38 5.03 -5.42 5.44
N ALA A 39 5.75 -4.64 4.63
CA ALA A 39 6.42 -5.17 3.44
C ALA A 39 7.51 -6.20 3.78
N THR A 40 8.21 -6.02 4.89
CA THR A 40 9.21 -6.99 5.38
C THR A 40 8.54 -8.29 5.85
N ALA A 41 7.39 -8.19 6.51
CA ALA A 41 6.63 -9.33 6.99
C ALA A 41 5.91 -10.11 5.85
N ASN A 42 5.61 -9.44 4.74
CA ASN A 42 4.86 -10.00 3.62
C ASN A 42 5.49 -9.64 2.26
N ARG A 43 6.32 -10.56 1.75
CA ARG A 43 7.03 -10.40 0.46
C ARG A 43 6.12 -10.18 -0.75
N ALA A 44 4.85 -10.56 -0.68
CA ALA A 44 3.91 -10.30 -1.76
C ALA A 44 3.66 -8.79 -1.96
N ILE A 45 3.73 -8.01 -0.87
CA ILE A 45 3.65 -6.54 -0.94
C ILE A 45 4.83 -6.00 -1.74
N THR A 46 6.05 -6.45 -1.43
CA THR A 46 7.26 -6.07 -2.19
C THR A 46 7.14 -6.41 -3.67
N ALA A 47 6.58 -7.59 -4.00
CA ALA A 47 6.36 -7.97 -5.40
C ALA A 47 5.35 -7.05 -6.12
N ILE A 48 4.27 -6.64 -5.44
CA ILE A 48 3.29 -5.67 -5.98
C ILE A 48 3.93 -4.29 -6.14
N VAL A 49 4.71 -3.82 -5.17
CA VAL A 49 5.37 -2.51 -5.22
C VAL A 49 6.42 -2.44 -6.32
N ASN A 50 7.12 -3.54 -6.60
CA ASN A 50 8.08 -3.63 -7.69
C ASN A 50 7.43 -3.91 -9.07
N SER A 51 6.11 -4.07 -9.12
CA SER A 51 5.37 -4.24 -10.37
C SER A 51 4.96 -2.90 -10.99
N ASN A 52 4.33 -2.93 -12.17
CA ASN A 52 3.75 -1.74 -12.80
C ASN A 52 2.32 -1.42 -12.31
N LEU A 53 1.82 -2.09 -11.26
CA LEU A 53 0.45 -1.93 -10.75
C LEU A 53 0.30 -0.77 -9.77
N VAL A 54 1.40 -0.35 -9.14
CA VAL A 54 1.44 0.79 -8.23
C VAL A 54 2.66 1.65 -8.55
N GLU A 55 2.58 2.92 -8.18
CA GLU A 55 3.72 3.83 -8.22
C GLU A 55 3.89 4.50 -6.86
N THR A 56 5.14 4.60 -6.42
CA THR A 56 5.50 5.29 -5.18
C THR A 56 5.62 6.78 -5.41
N TYR A 57 5.11 7.59 -4.49
CA TYR A 57 5.26 9.04 -4.55
C TYR A 57 5.62 9.61 -3.17
N ARG A 58 6.03 10.88 -3.13
CA ARG A 58 6.30 11.59 -1.88
C ARG A 58 5.26 12.70 -1.68
N PRO A 59 4.41 12.60 -0.64
CA PRO A 59 3.48 13.66 -0.30
C PRO A 59 4.21 14.99 0.00
N ALA A 60 3.65 16.10 -0.48
CA ALA A 60 4.18 17.43 -0.18
C ALA A 60 4.14 17.76 1.32
N SER A 61 3.22 17.14 2.06
CA SER A 61 3.09 17.27 3.53
C SER A 61 4.30 16.74 4.30
N LEU A 62 5.15 15.92 3.68
CA LEU A 62 6.37 15.37 4.29
C LEU A 62 7.64 16.14 3.93
N LYS A 63 7.52 17.37 3.43
CA LYS A 63 8.68 18.22 3.12
C LYS A 63 9.46 18.50 4.41
N GLY A 64 10.66 17.92 4.53
CA GLY A 64 11.54 18.06 5.70
C GLY A 64 11.56 16.86 6.65
N SER A 65 10.74 15.82 6.42
CA SER A 65 10.81 14.53 7.10
C SER A 65 11.17 13.42 6.10
N ASP A 66 11.86 12.37 6.54
CA ASP A 66 12.12 11.18 5.75
C ASP A 66 10.86 10.32 5.50
N GLY A 67 9.75 10.61 6.18
CA GLY A 67 8.47 9.92 6.01
C GLY A 67 8.43 8.52 6.62
N TYR A 68 9.47 8.11 7.34
CA TYR A 68 9.58 6.78 7.92
C TYR A 68 8.52 6.57 9.03
N PRO A 69 7.87 5.38 9.13
CA PRO A 69 8.10 4.16 8.37
C PRO A 69 7.23 3.99 7.12
N TRP A 70 6.55 5.04 6.65
CA TRP A 70 5.52 4.96 5.62
C TRP A 70 6.08 5.10 4.21
N THR A 71 5.64 4.20 3.33
CA THR A 71 5.80 4.32 1.89
C THR A 71 4.45 4.64 1.25
N TYR A 72 4.38 5.74 0.52
CA TYR A 72 3.15 6.23 -0.10
C TYR A 72 3.06 5.73 -1.54
N VAL A 73 1.89 5.20 -1.89
CA VAL A 73 1.64 4.60 -3.19
C VAL A 73 0.29 5.00 -3.73
N ARG A 74 0.21 5.04 -5.06
CA ARG A 74 -1.06 5.12 -5.77
C ARG A 74 -1.11 4.01 -6.81
N LEU A 75 -2.31 3.50 -7.08
CA LEU A 75 -2.49 2.50 -8.13
C LEU A 75 -2.36 3.16 -9.50
N THR A 76 -1.65 2.48 -10.39
CA THR A 76 -1.63 2.84 -11.81
C THR A 76 -2.94 2.41 -12.47
N GLU A 77 -3.18 2.82 -13.72
CA GLU A 77 -4.31 2.31 -14.51
C GLU A 77 -4.33 0.78 -14.58
N ALA A 78 -3.16 0.15 -14.68
CA ALA A 78 -3.05 -1.32 -14.70
C ALA A 78 -3.47 -1.93 -13.37
N GLY A 79 -3.04 -1.37 -12.24
CA GLY A 79 -3.45 -1.82 -10.90
C GLY A 79 -4.95 -1.65 -10.67
N LEU A 80 -5.53 -0.55 -11.16
CA LEU A 80 -6.96 -0.29 -11.05
C LEU A 80 -7.80 -1.29 -11.86
N ARG A 81 -7.34 -1.69 -13.05
CA ARG A 81 -8.00 -2.73 -13.86
C ARG A 81 -8.04 -4.08 -13.17
N VAL A 82 -6.99 -4.44 -12.42
CA VAL A 82 -6.94 -5.71 -11.66
C VAL A 82 -8.05 -5.80 -10.62
N ILE A 83 -8.42 -4.68 -9.99
CA ILE A 83 -9.49 -4.62 -8.98
C ILE A 83 -10.83 -4.12 -9.54
N GLY A 84 -10.93 -3.92 -10.86
CA GLY A 84 -12.15 -3.41 -11.51
C GLY A 84 -12.52 -1.97 -11.13
N ALA A 85 -11.57 -1.17 -10.64
CA ALA A 85 -11.80 0.23 -10.29
C ALA A 85 -11.62 1.15 -11.51
N GLY A 86 -12.65 1.97 -11.80
CA GLY A 86 -12.58 3.00 -12.83
C GLY A 86 -11.95 4.28 -12.29
N ALA A 87 -10.66 4.50 -12.64
CA ALA A 87 -9.84 5.69 -12.38
C ALA A 87 -9.17 5.82 -10.97
N PRO A 88 -7.94 6.39 -10.90
CA PRO A 88 -7.24 6.61 -9.63
C PRO A 88 -7.98 7.65 -8.79
N ARG A 89 -8.04 7.45 -7.46
CA ARG A 89 -8.60 8.47 -6.57
C ARG A 89 -7.67 9.69 -6.53
N PRO A 90 -8.21 10.92 -6.53
CA PRO A 90 -7.40 12.11 -6.32
C PRO A 90 -6.85 12.12 -4.89
N ASP A 91 -5.61 12.57 -4.76
CA ASP A 91 -4.83 12.58 -3.52
C ASP A 91 -5.64 13.20 -2.35
N HIS A 92 -5.77 12.46 -1.24
CA HIS A 92 -6.35 13.00 0.00
C HIS A 92 -5.45 14.15 0.49
N LYS A 93 -5.99 15.37 0.44
CA LYS A 93 -5.39 16.61 0.97
C LYS A 93 -5.24 16.55 2.49
#